data_AF-A0A7J4SKU1-F1
#
_entry.id   AF-A0A7J4SKU1-F1
#
_cell.length_a   1.000
_cell.length_b   1.000
_cell.length_c   1.000
_cell.angle_alpha   90.00
_cell.angle_beta   90.00
_cell.angle_gamma   90.00
#
_symmetry.space_group_name_H-M   'P 1'
#
loop_
_entity.id
_entity.type
_entity.pdbx_description
1 polymer ?
#
loop_
_entity_poly.entity_id
_entity_poly.type
_entity_poly.pdbx_seq_one_letter_code
_entity_poly.pdbx_strand_id
1 'polypeptide(L)' 'NVYNIGTKTTISVREIAEIVANQMDLSPKITYTSSDRGWVGDVPRMSLSVEKLISLGWGPELESEDAVRRTVRELVSSQ' A
#
# COMPACT_ATOMS: atom_id res chain seq x y z
N ASN A 1 15.86 17.52 -13.77
CA ASN A 1 14.77 17.68 -12.78
C ASN A 1 14.55 16.37 -12.05
N VAL A 2 14.18 16.43 -10.77
CA VAL A 2 13.89 15.26 -9.93
C VAL A 2 12.42 15.36 -9.47
N TYR A 3 11.66 14.28 -9.62
CA TYR A 3 10.26 14.21 -9.24
C TYR A 3 10.00 12.95 -8.41
N ASN A 4 9.11 13.07 -7.41
CA ASN A 4 8.53 11.91 -6.75
C ASN A 4 7.41 11.36 -7.62
N ILE A 5 7.36 10.04 -7.76
CA ILE A 5 6.26 9.32 -8.40
C ILE A 5 5.62 8.40 -7.36
N GLY A 6 4.29 8.43 -7.28
CA GLY A 6 3.56 7.71 -6.25
C GLY A 6 2.09 8.12 -6.20
N THR A 7 1.37 7.55 -5.24
CA THR A 7 -0.04 7.83 -4.96
C THR A 7 -0.20 9.05 -4.05
N LYS A 8 -1.41 9.61 -4.01
CA LYS A 8 -1.75 10.71 -3.10
C LYS A 8 -2.13 10.19 -1.70
N THR A 9 -2.57 8.94 -1.63
CA THR A 9 -3.01 8.30 -0.39
C THR A 9 -1.99 7.29 0.10
N THR A 10 -2.09 6.91 1.37
CA THR A 10 -1.35 5.80 1.96
C THR A 10 -2.31 4.73 2.44
N ILE A 11 -1.81 3.51 2.63
CA ILE A 11 -2.55 2.41 3.24
C ILE A 11 -1.69 1.79 4.34
N SER A 12 -2.32 1.41 5.45
CA SER A 12 -1.64 0.79 6.58
C SER A 12 -1.38 -0.71 6.33
N VAL A 13 -0.37 -1.25 7.02
CA VAL A 13 -0.06 -2.70 6.98
C VAL A 13 -1.26 -3.54 7.46
N ARG A 14 -2.06 -3.02 8.39
CA ARG A 14 -3.30 -3.67 8.85
C ARG A 14 -4.31 -3.80 7.72
N GLU A 15 -4.60 -2.70 7.02
CA GLU A 15 -5.56 -2.70 5.90
C GLU A 15 -5.09 -3.62 4.78
N ILE A 16 -3.78 -3.67 4.49
CA ILE A 16 -3.21 -4.64 3.54
C ILE A 16 -3.50 -6.08 3.99
N ALA A 17 -3.26 -6.41 5.26
CA ALA A 17 -3.53 -7.75 5.79
C ALA A 17 -5.03 -8.12 5.71
N GLU A 18 -5.92 -7.16 5.98
CA GLU A 18 -7.37 -7.35 5.85
C GLU A 18 -7.80 -7.56 4.39
N ILE A 19 -7.23 -6.83 3.43
CA ILE A 19 -7.48 -7.02 2.00
C ILE A 19 -7.07 -8.43 1.56
N VAL A 20 -5.88 -8.89 1.98
CA VAL A 20 -5.40 -10.25 1.66
C VAL A 20 -6.33 -11.31 2.25
N ALA A 21 -6.67 -11.21 3.53
CA ALA A 21 -7.58 -12.15 4.19
C ALA A 21 -8.95 -12.21 3.50
N ASN A 22 -9.53 -11.06 3.16
CA ASN A 22 -10.80 -10.97 2.47
C ASN A 22 -10.74 -11.58 1.06
N GLN A 23 -9.68 -11.31 0.30
CA GLN A 23 -9.53 -11.86 -1.06
C GLN A 23 -9.35 -13.39 -1.06
N MET A 24 -8.85 -13.96 0.04
CA MET A 24 -8.68 -15.40 0.21
C MET A 24 -9.85 -16.09 0.93
N ASP A 25 -10.91 -15.36 1.28
CA ASP A 25 -12.04 -15.85 2.07
C ASP A 25 -11.61 -16.45 3.44
N LEU A 26 -10.70 -15.74 4.13
CA LEU A 26 -10.16 -16.15 5.43
C LEU A 26 -10.48 -15.13 6.52
N SER A 27 -10.50 -15.59 7.78
CA SER A 27 -10.69 -14.75 8.98
C SER A 27 -9.58 -14.97 10.02
N PRO A 28 -8.32 -14.61 9.72
CA PRO A 28 -7.21 -14.80 10.65
C PRO A 28 -7.24 -13.79 11.79
N LYS A 29 -6.67 -14.18 12.94
CA LYS A 29 -6.37 -13.24 14.03
C LYS A 29 -5.13 -12.42 13.66
N ILE A 30 -5.28 -11.10 13.54
CA ILE A 30 -4.14 -10.18 13.36
C ILE A 30 -3.44 -9.97 14.71
N THR A 31 -2.15 -10.27 14.77
CA THR A 31 -1.29 -10.03 15.94
C THR A 31 -0.16 -9.06 15.57
N TYR A 32 0.14 -8.14 16.49
CA TYR A 32 1.24 -7.18 16.34
C TYR A 32 2.38 -7.57 17.26
N THR A 33 3.61 -7.24 16.86
CA THR A 33 4.76 -7.31 17.76
C THR A 33 4.77 -6.09 18.68
N SER A 34 5.69 -6.06 19.64
CA SER A 34 5.85 -4.92 20.57
C SER A 34 6.50 -3.68 19.95
N SER A 35 6.82 -3.73 18.66
CA SER A 35 7.50 -2.66 17.90
C SER A 35 6.53 -2.04 16.91
N ASP A 36 6.66 -0.73 16.70
CA ASP A 36 5.97 0.02 15.64
C ASP A 36 6.65 -0.13 14.27
N ARG A 37 7.69 -0.97 14.20
CA ARG A 37 8.53 -1.25 13.02
C ARG A 37 8.72 -2.74 12.80
N GLY A 38 8.83 -3.15 11.54
CA GLY A 38 9.16 -4.52 11.16
C GLY A 38 10.61 -4.92 11.43
N TRP A 39 11.55 -3.99 11.26
CA TRP A 39 12.99 -4.21 11.44
C TRP A 39 13.76 -2.90 11.66
N VAL A 40 15.04 -2.99 12.03
CA VAL A 40 15.92 -1.81 12.21
C VAL A 40 16.09 -1.09 10.87
N GLY A 41 15.71 0.20 10.84
CA GLY A 41 15.75 1.03 9.63
C GLY A 41 14.43 1.12 8.87
N ASP A 42 13.40 0.38 9.29
CA ASP A 42 12.04 0.54 8.75
C ASP A 42 11.47 1.94 9.07
N VAL A 43 10.74 2.49 8.10
CA VAL A 43 10.14 3.83 8.17
C VAL A 43 8.63 3.65 8.41
N PRO A 44 8.12 3.92 9.63
CA PRO A 44 6.73 3.60 9.99
C PRO A 44 5.65 4.27 9.14
N ARG A 45 5.98 5.42 8.54
CA ARG A 45 5.10 6.17 7.64
C ARG A 45 5.92 6.73 6.49
N MET A 46 5.61 6.25 5.29
CA MET A 46 6.21 6.71 4.04
C MET A 46 5.11 7.32 3.16
N SER A 47 5.31 8.58 2.78
CA SER A 47 4.52 9.27 1.77
C SER A 47 5.39 10.36 1.17
N LEU A 48 5.31 10.53 -0.14
CA LEU A 48 6.05 11.56 -0.87
C LEU A 48 5.07 12.54 -1.48
N SER A 49 5.36 13.84 -1.38
CA SER A 49 4.60 14.83 -2.14
C SER A 49 4.84 14.61 -3.64
N VAL A 50 3.76 14.35 -4.36
CA VAL A 50 3.71 14.15 -5.82
C VAL A 50 3.17 15.37 -6.56
N GLU A 51 2.97 16.50 -5.86
CA GLU A 51 2.37 17.73 -6.41
C GLU A 51 3.12 18.25 -7.63
N LYS A 52 4.46 18.21 -7.61
CA LYS A 52 5.28 18.62 -8.74
C LYS A 52 4.97 17.82 -9.99
N LEU A 53 4.82 16.50 -9.87
CA LEU A 53 4.54 15.62 -11.01
C LEU A 53 3.10 15.80 -11.48
N ILE A 54 2.15 15.99 -10.56
CA ILE A 54 0.74 16.28 -10.87
C ILE A 54 0.59 17.60 -11.64
N SER A 55 1.34 18.64 -11.27
CA SER A 55 1.31 19.93 -11.97
C SER A 55 1.75 19.85 -13.44
N LEU A 56 2.41 18.76 -13.84
CA LEU A 56 2.84 18.48 -15.22
C LEU A 56 1.80 17.66 -16.01
N GLY A 57 0.63 17.38 -15.42
CA GLY A 57 -0.45 16.63 -16.06
C GLY A 57 -0.41 15.12 -15.84
N TRP A 58 0.52 14.62 -15.03
CA TRP A 58 0.57 13.21 -14.64
C TRP A 58 -0.36 12.93 -13.45
N GLY A 59 -0.92 11.73 -13.35
CA GLY A 59 -1.64 11.28 -12.15
C GLY A 59 -1.72 9.76 -12.09
N PRO A 60 -1.77 9.16 -10.88
CA PRO A 60 -1.95 7.73 -10.74
C PRO A 60 -3.36 7.32 -11.20
N GLU A 61 -3.46 6.20 -11.92
CA GLU A 61 -4.76 5.63 -12.31
C GLU A 61 -5.46 4.95 -11.11
N LEU A 62 -4.68 4.42 -10.17
CA LEU A 62 -5.14 3.77 -8.95
C LEU A 62 -4.46 4.41 -7.74
N GLU A 63 -5.23 4.68 -6.70
CA GLU A 63 -4.71 5.09 -5.39
C GLU A 63 -4.32 3.86 -4.55
N SER A 64 -3.67 4.07 -3.40
CA SER A 64 -2.97 3.00 -2.66
C SER A 64 -3.82 1.76 -2.36
N GLU A 65 -5.07 1.92 -1.91
CA GLU A 65 -5.95 0.78 -1.61
C GLU A 65 -6.32 -0.03 -2.86
N ASP A 66 -6.73 0.64 -3.93
CA ASP A 66 -7.15 -0.02 -5.17
C ASP A 66 -5.98 -0.74 -5.85
N ALA A 67 -4.79 -0.13 -5.81
CA ALA A 67 -3.56 -0.75 -6.29
C ALA A 67 -3.27 -2.07 -5.52
N VAL A 68 -3.35 -2.03 -4.18
CA VAL A 68 -3.19 -3.25 -3.35
C VAL A 68 -4.26 -4.29 -3.68
N ARG A 69 -5.55 -3.92 -3.73
CA ARG A 69 -6.64 -4.86 -4.06
C ARG A 69 -6.44 -5.52 -5.42
N ARG A 70 -6.02 -4.75 -6.43
CA ARG A 70 -5.71 -5.28 -7.77
C ARG A 70 -4.58 -6.29 -7.70
N THR A 71 -3.46 -5.95 -7.06
CA THR A 71 -2.31 -6.86 -6.94
C THR A 71 -2.68 -8.14 -6.20
N VAL A 72 -3.40 -8.05 -5.06
CA VAL A 72 -3.82 -9.24 -4.31
C VAL A 72 -4.72 -10.13 -5.16
N ARG A 73 -5.68 -9.56 -5.91
CA ARG A 73 -6.54 -10.32 -6.83
C ARG A 73 -5.71 -11.05 -7.89
N GLU A 74 -4.78 -10.35 -8.53
CA GLU A 74 -3.91 -10.92 -9.56
C GLU A 74 -3.09 -12.10 -9.00
N LEU A 75 -2.44 -11.90 -7.85
CA LEU A 75 -1.61 -12.93 -7.19
C LEU A 75 -2.41 -14.15 -6.73
N VAL A 76 -3.60 -13.96 -6.16
CA VAL A 76 -4.47 -15.06 -5.74
C VAL A 76 -5.03 -15.83 -6.94
N SER A 77 -5.33 -15.15 -8.05
CA SER A 77 -5.83 -15.79 -9.28
C SER A 77 -4.74 -16.52 -10.09
N SER A 78 -3.46 -16.22 -9.86
CA SER A 78 -2.33 -16.84 -10.56
C SER A 78 -1.84 -18.16 -9.93
N GLN A 79 -2.60 -18.72 -8.99
CA GLN A 79 -2.30 -19.97 -8.28
C GLN A 79 -3.01 -21.17 -8.89
#